data_AF-A0A0A2SQ89-F1
#
_entry.id   AF-A0A0A2SQ89-F1
#
_cell.length_a   1.000
_cell.length_b   1.000
_cell.length_c   1.000
_cell.angle_alpha   90.00
_cell.angle_beta   90.00
_cell.angle_gamma   90.00
#
_symmetry.space_group_name_H-M   'P 1'
#
loop_
_entity.id
_entity.type
_entity.pdbx_description
1 polymer ?
#
loop_
_entity_poly.entity_id
_entity_poly.type
_entity_poly.pdbx_seq_one_letter_code
_entity_poly.pdbx_strand_id
1 'polypeptide(L)'
;MKPYRLINRSELEVIKQHCLGIITRWSNEFCLVSPGLELSKPQTLSPLFQGFLIKNNDRPLAIVENHYLSFVNELLFGTDKSCFDSVSQTIFADLLKQLFTTEPCFILEPEEELPNWFYPGSSSLLLTFSIGYRQLQLILSSDWVNQQLPSIKSTTSETISFDKTIEEQIVTLTVELDSIKLPLEQLINLQSGDVVTTDHLISQPLRITRKKQLIAQGKLGQSSLHKSILLKNY
;
A
#
# COMPACT_ATOMS: atom_id res chain seq x y z
N MET A 1 -11.12 -21.53 2.84
CA MET A 1 -11.40 -20.12 3.19
C MET A 1 -10.32 -19.26 2.53
N LYS A 2 -10.66 -18.19 1.81
CA LYS A 2 -9.65 -17.32 1.18
C LYS A 2 -9.09 -16.33 2.23
N PRO A 3 -7.77 -16.15 2.34
CA PRO A 3 -7.19 -15.24 3.33
C PRO A 3 -7.43 -13.77 2.93
N TYR A 4 -8.10 -13.01 3.79
CA TYR A 4 -8.30 -11.57 3.61
C TYR A 4 -7.22 -10.80 4.37
N ARG A 5 -6.41 -9.98 3.68
CA ARG A 5 -5.44 -9.08 4.31
C ARG A 5 -5.31 -7.78 3.51
N LEU A 6 -5.70 -6.68 4.12
CA LEU A 6 -5.44 -5.36 3.56
C LEU A 6 -3.99 -4.98 3.82
N ILE A 7 -3.25 -4.69 2.74
CA ILE A 7 -1.90 -4.14 2.80
C ILE A 7 -2.01 -2.63 2.99
N ASN A 8 -1.46 -2.11 4.09
CA ASN A 8 -1.41 -0.68 4.33
C ASN A 8 -0.26 -0.01 3.54
N ARG A 9 -0.23 1.33 3.51
CA ARG A 9 0.78 2.07 2.73
C ARG A 9 2.22 1.78 3.18
N SER A 10 2.48 1.69 4.49
CA SER A 10 3.83 1.38 4.98
C SER A 10 4.29 -0.02 4.62
N GLU A 11 3.41 -1.02 4.70
CA GLU A 11 3.67 -2.39 4.29
C GLU A 11 3.98 -2.48 2.78
N LEU A 12 3.20 -1.76 1.95
CA LEU A 12 3.43 -1.69 0.52
C LEU A 12 4.80 -1.06 0.19
N GLU A 13 5.17 0.02 0.87
CA GLU A 13 6.49 0.64 0.69
C GLU A 13 7.62 -0.31 1.10
N VAL A 14 7.48 -1.10 2.16
CA VAL A 14 8.49 -2.10 2.55
C VAL A 14 8.71 -3.12 1.43
N ILE A 15 7.63 -3.68 0.88
CA ILE A 15 7.73 -4.63 -0.24
C ILE A 15 8.35 -3.94 -1.46
N LYS A 16 7.93 -2.72 -1.76
CA LYS A 16 8.46 -1.94 -2.89
C LYS A 16 9.96 -1.73 -2.76
N GLN A 17 10.45 -1.32 -1.59
CA GLN A 17 11.88 -1.12 -1.35
C GLN A 17 12.67 -2.42 -1.46
N HIS A 18 12.11 -3.53 -0.96
CA HIS A 18 12.72 -4.85 -1.11
C HIS A 18 12.87 -5.25 -2.58
N CYS A 19 11.78 -5.19 -3.36
CA CYS A 19 11.79 -5.48 -4.79
C CYS A 19 12.77 -4.57 -5.54
N LEU A 20 12.74 -3.25 -5.24
CA LEU A 20 13.63 -2.27 -5.86
C LEU A 20 15.10 -2.60 -5.60
N GLY A 21 15.48 -2.93 -4.37
CA GLY A 21 16.86 -3.29 -4.05
C GLY A 21 17.37 -4.52 -4.81
N ILE A 22 16.53 -5.54 -4.97
CA ILE A 22 16.86 -6.75 -5.74
C ILE A 22 16.99 -6.42 -7.23
N ILE A 23 16.00 -5.74 -7.79
CA ILE A 23 15.93 -5.45 -9.23
C ILE A 23 17.02 -4.47 -9.64
N THR A 24 17.32 -3.45 -8.84
CA THR A 24 18.43 -2.51 -9.11
C THR A 24 19.77 -3.24 -9.12
N ARG A 25 20.01 -4.15 -8.16
CA ARG A 25 21.25 -4.93 -8.12
C ARG A 25 21.38 -5.83 -9.34
N TRP A 26 20.35 -6.60 -9.66
CA TRP A 26 20.32 -7.45 -10.85
C TRP A 26 20.45 -6.63 -12.14
N SER A 27 19.79 -5.46 -12.23
CA SER A 27 19.87 -4.62 -13.42
C SER A 27 21.25 -4.04 -13.65
N ASN A 28 21.96 -3.68 -12.58
CA ASN A 28 23.32 -3.15 -12.68
C ASN A 28 24.33 -4.21 -13.15
N GLU A 29 24.01 -5.49 -12.94
CA GLU A 29 24.88 -6.60 -13.33
C GLU A 29 24.65 -7.05 -14.77
N PHE A 30 23.38 -7.10 -15.21
CA PHE A 30 23.03 -7.74 -16.48
C PHE A 30 22.42 -6.81 -17.53
N CYS A 31 21.84 -5.68 -17.16
CA CYS A 31 21.02 -4.88 -18.08
C CYS A 31 21.81 -3.77 -18.76
N LEU A 32 21.47 -3.50 -20.02
CA LEU A 32 21.96 -2.33 -20.75
C LEU A 32 21.31 -1.04 -20.23
N VAL A 33 20.04 -1.13 -19.80
CA VAL A 33 19.23 -0.01 -19.33
C VAL A 33 18.60 -0.38 -17.98
N SER A 34 18.55 0.54 -17.02
CA SER A 34 17.84 0.29 -15.76
C SER A 34 16.32 0.39 -15.99
N PRO A 35 15.54 -0.63 -15.64
CA PRO A 35 14.09 -0.57 -15.79
C PRO A 35 13.48 0.34 -14.73
N GLY A 36 12.44 1.08 -15.10
CA GLY A 36 11.53 1.71 -14.13
C GLY A 36 10.73 0.64 -13.39
N LEU A 37 10.38 0.91 -12.13
CA LEU A 37 9.66 -0.03 -11.28
C LEU A 37 8.46 0.64 -10.60
N GLU A 38 7.29 0.01 -10.74
CA GLU A 38 6.09 0.38 -10.02
C GLU A 38 5.48 -0.85 -9.33
N LEU A 39 4.97 -0.64 -8.12
CA LEU A 39 4.25 -1.65 -7.36
C LEU A 39 2.85 -1.11 -7.04
N SER A 40 1.82 -1.82 -7.50
CA SER A 40 0.43 -1.42 -7.32
C SER A 40 -0.44 -2.63 -6.96
N LYS A 41 -1.72 -2.40 -6.68
CA LYS A 41 -2.69 -3.50 -6.60
C LYS A 41 -3.11 -3.89 -8.02
N PRO A 42 -3.24 -5.18 -8.32
CA PRO A 42 -3.84 -5.59 -9.59
C PRO A 42 -5.24 -4.97 -9.64
N GLN A 43 -5.49 -4.19 -10.70
CA GLN A 43 -6.86 -3.82 -11.03
C GLN A 43 -7.61 -5.10 -11.39
N THR A 44 -8.95 -5.06 -11.39
CA THR A 44 -9.78 -6.18 -11.86
C THR A 44 -9.19 -6.68 -13.18
N LEU A 45 -8.55 -7.86 -13.15
CA LEU A 45 -7.87 -8.35 -14.33
C LEU A 45 -8.88 -8.48 -15.45
N SER A 46 -8.48 -8.02 -16.63
CA SER A 46 -9.22 -8.37 -17.83
C SER A 46 -9.32 -9.90 -17.89
N PRO A 47 -10.48 -10.47 -18.23
CA PRO A 47 -10.59 -11.92 -18.49
C PRO A 47 -9.67 -12.40 -19.63
N LEU A 48 -9.01 -11.46 -20.34
CA LEU A 48 -8.05 -11.72 -21.41
C LEU A 48 -6.59 -11.71 -20.93
N PHE A 49 -6.30 -11.55 -19.63
CA PHE A 49 -4.92 -11.62 -19.15
C PHE A 49 -4.37 -13.04 -19.36
N GLN A 50 -3.36 -13.17 -20.22
CA GLN A 50 -2.65 -14.41 -20.47
C GLN A 50 -1.19 -14.23 -20.04
N GLY A 51 -0.71 -15.20 -19.25
CA GLY A 51 0.64 -15.15 -18.72
C GLY A 51 1.17 -16.54 -18.38
N PHE A 52 2.48 -16.60 -18.18
CA PHE A 52 3.18 -17.79 -17.71
C PHE A 52 3.16 -17.84 -16.19
N LEU A 53 2.81 -19.02 -15.64
CA LEU A 53 2.78 -19.21 -14.20
C LEU A 53 4.18 -19.56 -13.69
N ILE A 54 4.61 -18.85 -12.65
CA ILE A 54 5.88 -19.08 -11.96
C ILE A 54 5.59 -19.90 -10.71
N LYS A 55 6.22 -21.07 -10.57
CA LYS A 55 6.05 -21.96 -9.41
C LYS A 55 7.37 -22.24 -8.71
N ASN A 56 7.28 -22.53 -7.41
CA ASN A 56 8.29 -23.24 -6.64
C ASN A 56 7.65 -24.49 -6.03
N ASN A 57 8.13 -25.67 -6.43
CA ASN A 57 7.64 -26.97 -5.93
C ASN A 57 6.09 -27.03 -5.87
N ASP A 58 5.45 -26.78 -7.01
CA ASP A 58 3.98 -26.69 -7.21
C ASP A 58 3.25 -25.53 -6.52
N ARG A 59 3.94 -24.69 -5.75
CA ARG A 59 3.35 -23.48 -5.17
C ARG A 59 3.43 -22.32 -6.16
N PRO A 60 2.30 -21.71 -6.55
CA PRO A 60 2.31 -20.62 -7.50
C PRO A 60 2.80 -19.35 -6.80
N LEU A 61 3.86 -18.75 -7.35
CA LEU A 61 4.53 -17.58 -6.79
C LEU A 61 4.10 -16.29 -7.47
N ALA A 62 4.02 -16.32 -8.80
CA ALA A 62 3.67 -15.16 -9.61
C ALA A 62 3.18 -15.56 -11.01
N ILE A 63 2.62 -14.62 -11.75
CA ILE A 63 2.28 -14.77 -13.17
C ILE A 63 2.96 -13.64 -13.93
N VAL A 64 3.65 -13.96 -15.02
CA VAL A 64 4.33 -12.99 -15.88
C VAL A 64 3.65 -12.93 -17.26
N GLU A 65 3.55 -11.76 -17.88
CA GLU A 65 2.93 -11.62 -19.21
C GLU A 65 3.65 -12.45 -20.30
N ASN A 66 2.90 -12.84 -21.33
CA ASN A 66 3.40 -13.70 -22.40
C ASN A 66 4.60 -13.10 -23.19
N HIS A 67 4.70 -11.78 -23.29
CA HIS A 67 5.78 -11.10 -24.01
C HIS A 67 7.02 -10.82 -23.15
N TYR A 68 7.16 -11.48 -21.99
CA TYR A 68 8.29 -11.22 -21.08
C TYR A 68 9.66 -11.39 -21.73
N LEU A 69 9.85 -12.39 -22.59
CA LEU A 69 11.14 -12.59 -23.27
C LEU A 69 11.50 -11.43 -24.19
N SER A 70 10.53 -10.90 -24.95
CA SER A 70 10.74 -9.72 -25.80
C SER A 70 11.20 -8.51 -24.97
N PHE A 71 10.55 -8.30 -23.82
CA PHE A 71 10.93 -7.24 -22.88
C PHE A 71 12.32 -7.46 -22.27
N VAL A 72 12.63 -8.69 -21.84
CA VAL A 72 13.93 -9.03 -21.25
C VAL A 72 15.05 -8.95 -22.29
N ASN A 73 14.83 -9.39 -23.52
CA ASN A 73 15.79 -9.26 -24.62
C ASN A 73 16.17 -7.80 -24.85
N GLU A 74 15.19 -6.91 -24.90
CA GLU A 74 15.44 -5.48 -25.05
C GLU A 74 16.14 -4.87 -23.83
N LEU A 75 15.79 -5.31 -22.63
CA LEU A 75 16.42 -4.86 -21.39
C LEU A 75 17.90 -5.24 -21.30
N LEU A 76 18.24 -6.47 -21.70
CA LEU A 76 19.60 -7.03 -21.62
C LEU A 76 20.47 -6.63 -22.81
N PHE A 77 19.91 -6.63 -24.03
CA PHE A 77 20.67 -6.51 -25.27
C PHE A 77 20.30 -5.30 -26.13
N GLY A 78 19.30 -4.51 -25.72
CA GLY A 78 18.79 -3.37 -26.49
C GLY A 78 18.02 -3.76 -27.75
N THR A 79 17.76 -5.04 -27.97
CA THR A 79 17.04 -5.54 -29.16
C THR A 79 16.30 -6.84 -28.84
N ASP A 80 15.12 -7.01 -29.41
CA ASP A 80 14.36 -8.25 -29.33
C ASP A 80 14.74 -9.19 -30.48
N LYS A 81 15.56 -10.21 -30.17
CA LYS A 81 15.96 -11.25 -31.14
C LYS A 81 15.89 -12.61 -30.47
N SER A 82 15.24 -13.56 -31.12
CA SER A 82 15.01 -14.91 -30.59
C SER A 82 16.29 -15.72 -30.32
N CYS A 83 17.43 -15.34 -30.93
CA CYS A 83 18.71 -15.96 -30.60
C CYS A 83 19.18 -15.68 -29.15
N PHE A 84 18.57 -14.71 -28.47
CA PHE A 84 18.86 -14.38 -27.08
C PHE A 84 17.90 -15.06 -26.08
N ASP A 85 16.80 -15.66 -26.52
CA ASP A 85 15.71 -16.13 -25.65
C ASP A 85 16.20 -17.09 -24.56
N SER A 86 17.06 -18.05 -24.90
CA SER A 86 17.61 -19.02 -23.94
C SER A 86 18.47 -18.34 -22.85
N VAL A 87 19.28 -17.36 -23.23
CA VAL A 87 20.11 -16.60 -22.28
C VAL A 87 19.24 -15.68 -21.43
N SER A 88 18.32 -14.96 -22.05
CA SER A 88 17.33 -14.10 -21.38
C SER A 88 16.49 -14.87 -20.37
N GLN A 89 16.01 -16.06 -20.73
CA GLN A 89 15.27 -16.92 -19.83
C GLN A 89 16.09 -17.33 -18.61
N THR A 90 17.37 -17.65 -18.81
CA THR A 90 18.29 -18.02 -17.72
C THR A 90 18.56 -16.86 -16.77
N ILE A 91 18.87 -15.68 -17.32
CA ILE A 91 19.15 -14.47 -16.52
C ILE A 91 17.87 -13.99 -15.81
N PHE A 92 16.71 -14.09 -16.46
CA PHE A 92 15.44 -13.77 -15.83
C PHE A 92 15.07 -14.77 -14.73
N ALA A 93 15.34 -16.07 -14.91
CA ALA A 93 15.15 -17.05 -13.85
C ALA A 93 16.01 -16.75 -12.61
N ASP A 94 17.23 -16.23 -12.80
CA ASP A 94 18.06 -15.74 -11.69
C ASP A 94 17.40 -14.55 -10.97
N LEU A 95 16.83 -13.58 -11.70
CA LEU A 95 16.04 -12.51 -11.08
C LEU A 95 14.89 -13.05 -10.23
N LEU A 96 14.12 -14.01 -10.76
CA LEU A 96 12.99 -14.60 -10.03
C LEU A 96 13.47 -15.34 -8.77
N LYS A 97 14.59 -16.07 -8.86
CA LYS A 97 15.21 -16.73 -7.71
C LYS A 97 15.61 -15.72 -6.63
N GLN A 98 16.24 -14.61 -7.02
CA GLN A 98 16.60 -13.55 -6.09
C GLN A 98 15.35 -12.88 -5.48
N LEU A 99 14.35 -12.58 -6.30
CA LEU A 99 13.12 -11.92 -5.88
C LEU A 99 12.32 -12.77 -4.89
N PHE A 100 12.16 -14.06 -5.16
CA PHE A 100 11.38 -14.95 -4.31
C PHE A 100 12.18 -15.55 -3.16
N THR A 101 13.52 -15.43 -3.16
CA THR A 101 14.42 -16.08 -2.21
C THR A 101 14.18 -17.59 -2.14
N THR A 102 13.87 -18.20 -3.29
CA THR A 102 13.53 -19.62 -3.38
C THR A 102 14.27 -20.30 -4.52
N GLU A 103 14.69 -21.53 -4.27
CA GLU A 103 15.20 -22.45 -5.29
C GLU A 103 14.47 -23.79 -5.21
N PRO A 104 14.13 -24.42 -6.34
CA PRO A 104 14.12 -23.90 -7.72
C PRO A 104 12.87 -23.06 -8.06
N CYS A 105 12.98 -22.13 -9.02
CA CYS A 105 11.84 -21.40 -9.62
C CYS A 105 11.66 -21.84 -11.08
N PHE A 106 10.45 -22.23 -11.45
CA PHE A 106 10.12 -22.66 -12.81
C PHE A 106 9.08 -21.75 -13.42
N ILE A 107 9.33 -21.29 -14.65
CA ILE A 107 8.35 -20.63 -15.50
C ILE A 107 7.66 -21.74 -16.31
N LEU A 108 6.40 -22.02 -16.00
CA LEU A 108 5.60 -23.03 -16.67
C LEU A 108 4.83 -22.41 -17.84
N GLU A 109 4.47 -23.27 -18.80
CA GLU A 109 3.61 -22.93 -19.94
C GLU A 109 2.30 -22.23 -19.51
N PRO A 110 1.63 -21.51 -20.42
CA PRO A 110 0.43 -20.76 -20.09
C PRO A 110 -0.64 -21.71 -19.54
N GLU A 111 -1.08 -21.50 -18.29
CA GLU A 111 -2.20 -22.25 -17.75
C GLU A 111 -3.51 -21.66 -18.30
N GLU A 112 -4.44 -22.52 -18.71
CA GLU A 112 -5.76 -22.11 -19.20
C GLU A 112 -6.61 -21.47 -18.09
N GLU A 113 -6.36 -21.85 -16.83
CA GLU A 113 -7.03 -21.30 -15.66
C GLU A 113 -6.05 -20.49 -14.81
N LEU A 114 -6.31 -19.17 -14.72
CA LEU A 114 -5.56 -18.33 -13.80
C LEU A 114 -5.83 -18.76 -12.34
N PRO A 115 -4.80 -18.77 -11.49
CA PRO A 115 -4.98 -18.90 -10.05
C PRO A 115 -6.04 -17.92 -9.54
N ASN A 116 -6.85 -18.37 -8.58
CA ASN A 116 -7.95 -17.59 -8.01
C ASN A 116 -7.45 -16.51 -7.02
N TRP A 117 -6.56 -15.66 -7.47
CA TRP A 117 -5.91 -14.58 -6.74
C TRP A 117 -6.71 -13.29 -6.76
N PHE A 118 -7.60 -13.13 -7.74
CA PHE A 118 -8.30 -11.89 -8.00
C PHE A 118 -9.68 -11.90 -7.33
N TYR A 119 -9.71 -11.44 -6.09
CA TYR A 119 -10.95 -11.27 -5.35
C TYR A 119 -10.85 -10.06 -4.42
N PRO A 120 -11.98 -9.44 -4.04
CA PRO A 120 -11.98 -8.34 -3.08
C PRO A 120 -11.26 -8.75 -1.79
N GLY A 121 -10.26 -7.97 -1.37
CA GLY A 121 -9.47 -8.24 -0.15
C GLY A 121 -8.27 -9.18 -0.33
N SER A 122 -7.98 -9.61 -1.57
CA SER A 122 -6.71 -10.27 -1.90
C SER A 122 -5.51 -9.35 -1.66
N SER A 123 -4.45 -9.93 -1.11
CA SER A 123 -3.15 -9.27 -0.92
C SER A 123 -2.22 -9.40 -2.14
N SER A 124 -2.73 -9.88 -3.27
CA SER A 124 -1.92 -9.96 -4.50
C SER A 124 -1.48 -8.57 -4.94
N LEU A 125 -0.29 -8.49 -5.54
CA LEU A 125 0.31 -7.23 -5.98
C LEU A 125 0.72 -7.31 -7.44
N LEU A 126 0.74 -6.17 -8.12
CA LEU A 126 1.19 -6.02 -9.49
C LEU A 126 2.52 -5.28 -9.49
N LEU A 127 3.56 -5.94 -9.96
CA LEU A 127 4.87 -5.35 -10.19
C LEU A 127 5.01 -5.04 -11.68
N THR A 128 5.18 -3.76 -12.01
CA THR A 128 5.32 -3.29 -13.39
C THR A 128 6.74 -2.82 -13.63
N PHE A 129 7.39 -3.40 -14.62
CA PHE A 129 8.67 -2.96 -15.17
C PHE A 129 8.42 -2.06 -16.37
N SER A 130 9.21 -1.01 -16.55
CA SER A 130 9.08 -0.10 -17.69
C SER A 130 10.42 0.26 -18.33
N ILE A 131 10.45 0.28 -19.67
CA ILE A 131 11.60 0.74 -20.47
C ILE A 131 11.04 1.56 -21.62
N GLY A 132 11.25 2.88 -21.59
CA GLY A 132 10.62 3.79 -22.56
C GLY A 132 9.09 3.65 -22.54
N TYR A 133 8.51 3.19 -23.65
CA TYR A 133 7.06 2.99 -23.81
C TYR A 133 6.60 1.54 -23.57
N ARG A 134 7.52 0.62 -23.30
CA ARG A 134 7.22 -0.79 -23.08
C ARG A 134 7.06 -1.08 -21.60
N GLN A 135 6.16 -2.00 -21.29
CA GLN A 135 5.91 -2.46 -19.94
C GLN A 135 5.86 -3.99 -19.90
N LEU A 136 6.29 -4.52 -18.76
CA LEU A 136 6.13 -5.92 -18.41
C LEU A 136 5.48 -5.99 -17.04
N GLN A 137 4.43 -6.79 -16.92
CA GLN A 137 3.73 -7.01 -15.67
C GLN A 137 4.06 -8.38 -15.07
N LEU A 138 4.31 -8.38 -13.76
CA LEU A 138 4.48 -9.55 -12.92
C LEU A 138 3.49 -9.48 -11.77
N ILE A 139 2.50 -10.37 -11.77
CA ILE A 139 1.50 -10.46 -10.71
C ILE A 139 2.03 -11.39 -9.62
N LEU A 140 2.16 -10.88 -8.41
CA LEU A 140 2.67 -11.59 -7.25
C LEU A 140 1.51 -12.25 -6.51
N SER A 141 1.66 -13.54 -6.18
CA SER A 141 0.66 -14.30 -5.43
C SER A 141 0.40 -13.70 -4.06
N SER A 142 -0.85 -13.77 -3.58
CA SER A 142 -1.21 -13.37 -2.23
C SER A 142 -0.39 -14.10 -1.16
N ASP A 143 -0.07 -15.37 -1.40
CA ASP A 143 0.65 -16.22 -0.44
C ASP A 143 2.09 -15.77 -0.28
N TRP A 144 2.79 -15.49 -1.38
CA TRP A 144 4.13 -14.95 -1.30
C TRP A 144 4.13 -13.55 -0.68
N VAL A 145 3.21 -12.67 -1.09
CA VAL A 145 3.12 -11.32 -0.53
C VAL A 145 2.91 -11.37 0.98
N ASN A 146 2.02 -12.24 1.46
CA ASN A 146 1.77 -12.40 2.89
C ASN A 146 2.99 -12.88 3.68
N GLN A 147 3.90 -13.65 3.07
CA GLN A 147 5.15 -14.09 3.68
C GLN A 147 6.18 -12.97 3.81
N GLN A 148 6.17 -12.00 2.88
CA GLN A 148 7.07 -10.84 2.93
C GLN A 148 6.63 -9.77 3.93
N LEU A 149 5.35 -9.75 4.26
CA LEU A 149 4.82 -8.80 5.22
C LEU A 149 5.25 -9.17 6.64
N PRO A 150 5.52 -8.17 7.51
CA PRO A 150 5.84 -8.45 8.90
C PRO A 150 4.74 -9.32 9.50
N SER A 151 5.18 -10.39 10.18
CA SER A 151 4.29 -11.23 10.97
C SER A 151 3.55 -10.30 11.91
N ILE A 152 2.22 -10.33 11.86
CA ILE A 152 1.40 -9.72 12.91
C ILE A 152 1.80 -10.49 14.16
N LYS A 153 2.79 -9.98 14.90
CA LYS A 153 3.11 -10.51 16.22
C LYS A 153 1.78 -10.55 16.94
N SER A 154 1.45 -11.71 17.47
CA SER A 154 0.29 -11.98 18.29
C SER A 154 0.30 -11.08 19.54
N THR A 155 0.10 -9.80 19.38
CA THR A 155 -0.69 -9.05 20.34
C THR A 155 -2.10 -9.59 20.15
N THR A 156 -2.59 -10.22 21.20
CA THR A 156 -3.97 -10.62 21.50
C THR A 156 -4.98 -9.51 21.20
N SER A 157 -5.13 -9.19 19.93
CA SER A 157 -6.22 -8.44 19.35
C SER A 157 -6.78 -9.43 18.34
N GLU A 158 -7.89 -10.05 18.72
CA GLU A 158 -8.77 -10.77 17.81
C GLU A 158 -8.71 -10.11 16.43
N THR A 159 -8.52 -10.91 15.38
CA THR A 159 -8.83 -10.52 14.01
C THR A 159 -10.16 -9.77 14.04
N ILE A 160 -10.08 -8.44 13.88
CA ILE A 160 -11.24 -7.57 13.85
C ILE A 160 -11.99 -8.01 12.59
N SER A 161 -13.08 -8.74 12.78
CA SER A 161 -13.96 -9.16 11.68
C SER A 161 -14.34 -7.92 10.87
N PHE A 162 -14.60 -8.12 9.57
CA PHE A 162 -15.11 -7.04 8.73
C PHE A 162 -16.35 -6.37 9.35
N ASP A 163 -17.16 -7.14 10.07
CA ASP A 163 -18.29 -6.67 10.88
C ASP A 163 -17.89 -5.65 11.96
N LYS A 164 -16.74 -5.82 12.63
CA LYS A 164 -16.20 -4.84 13.60
C LYS A 164 -15.57 -3.59 12.94
N THR A 165 -15.27 -3.64 11.63
CA THR A 165 -14.75 -2.49 10.88
C THR A 165 -15.88 -1.65 10.27
N ILE A 166 -17.05 -2.26 10.06
CA ILE A 166 -18.31 -1.59 9.70
C ILE A 166 -19.03 -1.05 10.95
N GLU A 167 -18.70 -1.55 12.15
CA GLU A 167 -19.24 -1.03 13.40
C GLU A 167 -19.02 0.48 13.51
N GLU A 168 -20.11 1.23 13.66
CA GLU A 168 -20.12 2.66 13.87
C GLU A 168 -19.30 2.98 15.14
N GLN A 169 -18.04 3.36 14.95
CA GLN A 169 -17.23 3.79 16.07
C GLN A 169 -17.66 5.19 16.47
N ILE A 170 -18.16 5.32 17.70
CA ILE A 170 -18.39 6.63 18.31
C ILE A 170 -17.03 7.29 18.49
N VAL A 171 -16.73 8.26 17.62
CA VAL A 171 -15.53 9.08 17.73
C VAL A 171 -15.87 10.35 18.48
N THR A 172 -15.37 10.46 19.71
CA THR A 172 -15.44 11.72 20.45
C THR A 172 -14.37 12.68 19.93
N LEU A 173 -14.83 13.80 19.40
CA LEU A 173 -14.00 14.94 19.03
C LEU A 173 -14.20 16.06 20.05
N THR A 174 -13.12 16.66 20.50
CA THR A 174 -13.16 17.83 21.38
C THR A 174 -12.82 19.06 20.56
N VAL A 175 -13.61 20.11 20.75
CA VAL A 175 -13.42 21.40 20.10
C VAL A 175 -13.00 22.35 21.20
N GLU A 176 -11.77 22.84 21.11
CA GLU A 176 -11.11 23.58 22.18
C GLU A 176 -10.87 25.01 21.74
N LEU A 177 -11.22 25.94 22.63
CA LEU A 177 -10.68 27.30 22.63
C LEU A 177 -9.28 27.26 23.21
N ASP A 178 -8.47 28.26 22.91
CA ASP A 178 -7.15 28.36 23.52
C ASP A 178 -7.24 28.52 25.05
N SER A 179 -6.22 28.02 25.73
CA SER A 179 -6.13 28.08 27.18
C SER A 179 -6.08 29.51 27.67
N ILE A 180 -6.86 29.80 28.70
CA ILE A 180 -6.84 31.08 29.39
C ILE A 180 -5.84 31.02 30.54
N LYS A 181 -5.14 32.12 30.80
CA LYS A 181 -4.36 32.27 32.05
C LYS A 181 -5.17 33.08 33.04
N LEU A 182 -5.72 32.40 34.04
CA LEU A 182 -6.47 33.03 35.12
C LEU A 182 -5.63 33.07 36.41
N PRO A 183 -5.48 34.23 37.07
CA PRO A 183 -4.90 34.30 38.40
C PRO A 183 -5.64 33.39 39.39
N LEU A 184 -4.90 32.75 40.29
CA LEU A 184 -5.44 31.76 41.23
C LEU A 184 -6.55 32.34 42.12
N GLU A 185 -6.40 33.59 42.56
CA GLU A 185 -7.41 34.28 43.38
C GLU A 185 -8.73 34.48 42.63
N GLN A 186 -8.69 34.72 41.31
CA GLN A 186 -9.89 34.85 40.50
C GLN A 186 -10.55 33.49 40.27
N LEU A 187 -9.75 32.43 40.08
CA LEU A 187 -10.25 31.07 39.90
C LEU A 187 -11.02 30.56 41.13
N ILE A 188 -10.53 30.86 42.33
CA ILE A 188 -11.16 30.43 43.59
C ILE A 188 -12.49 31.15 43.83
N ASN A 189 -12.62 32.38 43.35
CA ASN A 189 -13.77 33.24 43.61
C ASN A 189 -14.83 33.23 42.48
N LEU A 190 -14.72 32.34 41.50
CA LEU A 190 -15.71 32.23 40.41
C LEU A 190 -17.09 31.82 40.93
N GLN A 191 -18.12 32.54 40.49
CA GLN A 191 -19.52 32.31 40.82
C GLN A 191 -20.39 32.13 39.57
N SER A 192 -21.57 31.56 39.76
CA SER A 192 -22.56 31.42 38.68
C SER A 192 -23.00 32.80 38.20
N GLY A 193 -22.78 33.09 36.92
CA GLY A 193 -23.10 34.38 36.30
C GLY A 193 -21.86 35.21 35.93
N ASP A 194 -20.69 34.82 36.41
CA ASP A 194 -19.44 35.46 36.03
C ASP A 194 -19.11 35.22 34.55
N VAL A 195 -18.57 36.24 33.89
CA VAL A 195 -18.15 36.19 32.49
C VAL A 195 -16.63 35.99 32.44
N VAL A 196 -16.19 34.87 31.87
CA VAL A 196 -14.78 34.57 31.65
C VAL A 196 -14.42 34.82 30.20
N THR A 197 -13.53 35.78 29.96
CA THR A 197 -13.02 36.08 28.62
C THR A 197 -11.84 35.16 28.29
N THR A 198 -11.84 34.60 27.08
CA THR A 198 -10.73 33.77 26.60
C THR A 198 -9.72 34.57 25.81
N ASP A 199 -8.45 34.15 25.83
CA ASP A 199 -7.39 34.73 25.01
C ASP A 199 -7.50 34.36 23.51
N HIS A 200 -8.42 33.44 23.18
CA HIS A 200 -8.68 33.03 21.80
C HIS A 200 -9.36 34.14 21.01
N LEU A 201 -8.70 34.62 19.95
CA LEU A 201 -9.27 35.66 19.09
C LEU A 201 -10.39 35.07 18.23
N ILE A 202 -11.47 35.83 18.03
CA ILE A 202 -12.60 35.42 17.17
C ILE A 202 -12.16 35.09 15.73
N SER A 203 -11.07 35.71 15.26
CA SER A 203 -10.49 35.49 13.93
C SER A 203 -9.65 34.21 13.83
N GLN A 204 -9.22 33.65 14.96
CA GLN A 204 -8.39 32.45 15.00
C GLN A 204 -9.24 31.18 14.82
N PRO A 205 -8.70 30.15 14.16
CA PRO A 205 -9.39 28.88 14.02
C PRO A 205 -9.37 28.10 15.35
N LEU A 206 -10.49 27.45 15.65
CA LEU A 206 -10.63 26.52 16.76
C LEU A 206 -9.77 25.26 16.56
N ARG A 207 -9.34 24.65 17.66
CA ARG A 207 -8.56 23.42 17.63
C ARG A 207 -9.48 22.24 17.80
N ILE A 208 -9.34 21.25 16.92
CA ILE A 208 -10.11 20.02 16.99
C ILE A 208 -9.17 18.90 17.37
N THR A 209 -9.42 18.30 18.52
CA THR A 209 -8.56 17.26 19.10
C THR A 209 -9.28 15.94 19.23
N ARG A 210 -8.52 14.86 19.13
CA ARG A 210 -8.94 13.50 19.48
C ARG A 210 -7.94 12.95 20.46
N LYS A 211 -8.38 12.55 21.67
CA LYS A 211 -7.49 12.05 22.73
C LYS A 211 -6.30 13.01 23.00
N LYS A 212 -6.57 14.33 23.02
CA LYS A 212 -5.57 15.42 23.18
C LYS A 212 -4.59 15.60 22.02
N GLN A 213 -4.72 14.85 20.93
CA GLN A 213 -3.94 15.06 19.70
C GLN A 213 -4.70 15.99 18.77
N LEU A 214 -4.02 17.02 18.25
CA LEU A 214 -4.58 17.93 17.26
C LEU A 214 -4.77 17.19 15.93
N ILE A 215 -5.98 17.22 15.39
CA ILE A 215 -6.33 16.53 14.13
C ILE A 215 -6.74 17.48 13.02
N ALA A 216 -7.30 18.65 13.35
CA ALA A 216 -7.76 19.64 12.39
C ALA A 216 -7.90 21.03 13.03
N GLN A 217 -8.07 22.03 12.18
CA GLN A 217 -8.51 23.37 12.55
C GLN A 217 -9.97 23.57 12.14
N GLY A 218 -10.72 24.33 12.93
CA GLY A 218 -12.16 24.55 12.71
C GLY A 218 -12.52 26.04 12.69
N LYS A 219 -13.53 26.41 11.91
CA LYS A 219 -14.22 27.69 12.08
C LYS A 219 -15.63 27.45 12.57
N LEU A 220 -16.08 28.25 13.53
CA LEU A 220 -17.48 28.27 13.93
C LEU A 220 -18.32 28.71 12.74
N GLY A 221 -19.35 27.93 12.46
CA GLY A 221 -20.38 28.23 11.49
C GLY A 221 -21.75 28.03 12.12
N GLN A 222 -22.77 28.28 11.31
CA GLN A 222 -24.15 28.00 11.65
C GLN A 222 -24.79 27.30 10.46
N SER A 223 -25.34 26.11 10.67
CA SER A 223 -26.34 25.54 9.76
C SER A 223 -27.72 25.99 10.22
N SER A 224 -28.74 25.85 9.36
CA SER A 224 -30.09 26.41 9.50
C SER A 224 -30.70 26.35 10.92
N LEU A 225 -30.35 25.36 11.73
CA LEU A 225 -30.85 25.22 13.11
C LEU A 225 -29.76 24.91 14.16
N HIS A 226 -28.49 24.72 13.78
CA HIS A 226 -27.46 24.20 14.69
C HIS A 226 -26.13 24.97 14.57
N LYS A 227 -25.40 25.08 15.69
CA LYS A 227 -24.00 25.47 15.66
C LYS A 227 -23.23 24.40 14.89
N SER A 228 -22.44 24.81 13.91
CA SER A 228 -21.65 23.91 13.07
C SER A 228 -20.17 24.29 13.14
N ILE A 229 -19.32 23.34 12.77
CA ILE A 229 -17.88 23.57 12.70
C ILE A 229 -17.43 23.21 11.29
N LEU A 230 -16.91 24.20 10.58
CA LEU A 230 -16.30 23.99 9.28
C LEU A 230 -14.85 23.56 9.47
N LEU A 231 -14.54 22.32 9.10
CA LEU A 231 -13.18 21.79 9.14
C LEU A 231 -12.31 22.45 8.07
N LYS A 232 -11.08 22.79 8.44
CA LYS A 232 -10.01 23.17 7.53
C LYS A 232 -8.81 22.27 7.78
N ASN A 233 -8.21 21.81 6.69
CA ASN A 233 -7.00 21.00 6.76
C ASN A 233 -5.86 21.83 7.36
N TYR A 234 -5.03 21.14 8.15
CA TYR A 234 -3.80 21.66 8.73
C TYR A 234 -2.73 21.86 7.67
#